data_AF-Q9U7Z8-F1
#
_entry.id   AF-Q9U7Z8-F1
#
_cell.length_a   1.000
_cell.length_b   1.000
_cell.length_c   1.000
_cell.angle_alpha   90.00
_cell.angle_beta   90.00
_cell.angle_gamma   90.00
#
_symmetry.space_group_name_H-M   'P 1'
#
loop_
_entity.id
_entity.type
_entity.pdbx_description
1 polymer ?
#
loop_
_entity_poly.entity_id
_entity_poly.type
_entity_poly.pdbx_seq_one_letter_code
_entity_poly.pdbx_strand_id
1 'polypeptide(L)' 'ARYPGIRLVLNIARKMNLKLNKDKCEFSVNKLTFIGDLITDQGVQPNPKKVSAILNMERPKCRQDVQRFLGMIN' A
#
# COMPACT_ATOMS: atom_id res chain seq x y z
N ALA A 1 -17.81 22.17 -5.34
CA ALA A 1 -16.39 21.75 -5.50
C ALA A 1 -16.34 20.23 -5.52
N ARG A 2 -15.68 19.63 -6.53
CA ARG A 2 -15.83 18.22 -6.91
C ARG A 2 -15.56 17.18 -5.79
N TYR A 3 -14.77 17.51 -4.77
CA TYR A 3 -14.45 16.61 -3.65
C TYR A 3 -14.39 17.35 -2.29
N PRO A 4 -15.51 17.53 -1.57
CA PRO A 4 -15.56 18.29 -0.31
C PRO A 4 -14.75 17.63 0.83
N GLY A 5 -14.73 16.29 0.89
CA GLY A 5 -14.00 15.54 1.92
C GLY A 5 -12.47 15.73 1.85
N ILE A 6 -11.89 15.74 0.65
CA ILE A 6 -10.45 15.95 0.46
C ILE A 6 -10.04 17.33 1.01
N ARG A 7 -10.83 18.36 0.73
CA ARG A 7 -10.53 19.72 1.20
C ARG A 7 -10.59 19.82 2.73
N LEU A 8 -11.54 19.13 3.36
CA LEU A 8 -11.62 19.05 4.81
C LEU A 8 -10.38 18.38 5.41
N VAL A 9 -9.99 17.21 4.89
CA VAL A 9 -8.81 16.46 5.36
C VAL A 9 -7.52 17.28 5.22
N LEU A 10 -7.32 17.93 4.07
CA LEU A 10 -6.13 18.77 3.84
C LEU A 10 -6.10 19.99 4.78
N ASN A 11 -7.26 20.57 5.07
CA ASN A 11 -7.35 21.68 6.03
C ASN A 11 -7.05 21.24 7.46
N ILE A 12 -7.55 20.07 7.88
CA ILE A 12 -7.24 19.49 9.20
C ILE A 12 -5.74 19.19 9.29
N ALA A 13 -5.15 18.55 8.28
CA ALA A 13 -3.72 18.27 8.23
C ALA A 13 -2.88 19.55 8.40
N ARG A 14 -3.26 20.63 7.68
CA ARG A 14 -2.60 21.94 7.82
C ARG A 14 -2.75 22.53 9.23
N LYS A 15 -3.94 22.48 9.82
CA LYS A 15 -4.21 22.97 11.19
C LYS A 15 -3.38 22.22 12.24
N MET A 16 -3.19 20.91 12.05
CA MET A 16 -2.40 20.05 12.93
C MET A 16 -0.89 20.06 12.62
N ASN A 17 -0.43 20.92 11.71
CA ASN A 17 0.96 20.99 11.25
C ASN A 17 1.52 19.67 10.69
N LEU A 18 0.66 18.80 10.14
CA LEU A 18 1.08 17.61 9.42
C LEU A 18 1.62 18.00 8.03
N LYS A 19 2.78 17.48 7.68
CA LYS A 19 3.39 17.66 6.35
C LYS A 19 3.16 16.42 5.50
N LEU A 20 2.48 16.61 4.37
CA LEU A 20 2.24 15.55 3.40
C LEU A 20 3.36 15.58 2.35
N ASN A 21 3.87 14.41 1.98
CA ASN A 21 4.80 14.29 0.86
C ASN A 21 4.02 14.34 -0.45
N LYS A 22 4.20 15.43 -1.21
CA LYS A 22 3.49 15.67 -2.47
C LYS A 22 3.69 14.55 -3.49
N ASP A 23 4.89 13.97 -3.56
CA ASP A 23 5.24 12.93 -4.53
C ASP A 23 4.55 11.59 -4.21
N LYS A 24 4.07 11.42 -2.98
CA LYS A 24 3.32 10.24 -2.52
C LYS A 24 1.81 10.46 -2.47
N CYS A 25 1.31 11.66 -2.78
CA CYS A 25 -0.11 11.95 -2.74
C CYS A 25 -0.77 11.68 -4.09
N GLU A 26 -1.73 10.76 -4.10
CA GLU A 26 -2.53 10.42 -5.28
C GLU A 26 -3.99 10.85 -5.04
N PHE A 27 -4.58 11.59 -5.98
CA PHE A 27 -5.95 12.08 -5.90
C PHE A 27 -6.70 11.81 -7.20
N SER A 28 -7.99 11.46 -7.10
CA SER A 28 -8.87 11.24 -8.26
C SER A 28 -8.33 10.17 -9.24
N VAL A 29 -7.76 9.09 -8.72
CA VAL A 29 -7.25 7.95 -9.49
C VAL A 29 -8.24 6.79 -9.47
N ASN A 30 -8.28 6.00 -10.54
CA ASN A 30 -9.14 4.80 -10.63
C ASN A 30 -8.56 3.58 -9.90
N LYS A 31 -7.26 3.63 -9.57
CA LYS A 31 -6.56 2.58 -8.83
C LYS A 31 -5.54 3.21 -7.89
N LEU A 32 -5.37 2.62 -6.72
CA LEU A 32 -4.43 3.08 -5.69
C LEU A 32 -3.86 1.88 -4.92
N THR A 33 -2.57 1.89 -4.61
CA THR A 33 -2.02 0.92 -3.65
C THR A 33 -2.16 1.47 -2.23
N PHE A 34 -2.87 0.75 -1.35
CA PHE A 34 -3.07 1.13 0.04
C PHE A 34 -2.80 -0.06 0.96
N ILE A 35 -1.92 0.13 1.97
CA ILE A 35 -1.47 -0.93 2.90
C ILE A 35 -0.98 -2.19 2.14
N GLY A 36 -0.43 -1.96 0.95
CA GLY A 36 0.11 -2.99 0.09
C GLY A 36 -0.93 -3.82 -0.65
N ASP A 37 -2.19 -3.41 -0.67
CA ASP A 37 -3.23 -3.99 -1.53
C ASP A 37 -3.61 -2.99 -2.62
N LEU A 38 -4.03 -3.49 -3.78
CA LEU A 38 -4.45 -2.66 -4.90
C LEU A 38 -5.95 -2.42 -4.80
N ILE A 39 -6.35 -1.18 -4.55
CA ILE A 39 -7.74 -0.75 -4.56
C ILE A 39 -8.09 -0.32 -5.98
N THR A 40 -9.19 -0.84 -6.50
CA THR A 40 -9.72 -0.56 -7.84
C THR A 40 -11.23 -0.35 -7.79
N ASP A 41 -11.84 0.01 -8.91
CA ASP A 41 -13.28 0.01 -9.12
C ASP A 41 -13.93 -1.38 -8.91
N GLN A 42 -13.17 -2.45 -9.17
CA GLN A 42 -13.60 -3.84 -8.93
C GLN A 42 -13.39 -4.31 -7.48
N GLY A 43 -13.00 -3.40 -6.58
CA GLY A 43 -12.73 -3.70 -5.17
C GLY A 43 -11.24 -3.87 -4.84
N VAL A 44 -10.98 -4.56 -3.73
CA VAL A 44 -9.62 -4.80 -3.20
C VAL A 44 -9.01 -6.01 -3.89
N GLN A 45 -7.84 -5.84 -4.49
CA GLN A 45 -7.10 -6.87 -5.20
C GLN A 45 -5.72 -7.07 -4.56
N PRO A 46 -5.16 -8.30 -4.60
CA PRO A 46 -3.78 -8.54 -4.21
C PRO A 46 -2.83 -7.66 -5.04
N ASN A 47 -1.89 -6.98 -4.39
CA ASN A 47 -0.92 -6.17 -5.11
C ASN A 47 -0.02 -7.08 -5.98
N PRO A 48 0.06 -6.85 -7.30
CA PRO A 48 0.89 -7.65 -8.19
C PRO A 48 2.35 -7.76 -7.76
N LYS A 49 2.89 -6.71 -7.11
CA LYS A 49 4.25 -6.72 -6.57
C LYS A 49 4.41 -7.72 -5.43
N LYS A 50 3.45 -7.77 -4.49
CA LYS A 50 3.45 -8.77 -3.40
C LYS A 50 3.35 -10.17 -3.98
N VAL A 51 2.44 -10.39 -4.93
CA VAL A 51 2.28 -11.68 -5.61
C VAL A 51 3.58 -12.10 -6.31
N SER A 52 4.19 -11.21 -7.09
CA SER A 52 5.46 -11.51 -7.77
C SER A 52 6.60 -11.79 -6.81
N ALA A 53 6.64 -11.14 -5.64
CA ALA A 53 7.69 -11.36 -4.65
C ALA A 53 7.62 -12.77 -4.05
N ILE A 54 6.41 -13.31 -3.85
CA ILE A 54 6.22 -14.69 -3.39
C ILE A 54 6.56 -15.68 -4.51
N LEU A 55 6.07 -15.44 -5.74
CA LEU A 55 6.33 -16.33 -6.88
C LEU A 55 7.82 -16.43 -7.24
N ASN A 56 8.56 -15.33 -7.10
CA ASN A 56 9.99 -15.24 -7.41
C ASN A 56 10.90 -15.50 -6.20
N MET A 57 10.34 -15.92 -5.06
CA MET A 57 11.12 -16.15 -3.86
C MET A 57 12.06 -17.34 -4.04
N GLU A 58 13.35 -17.17 -3.72
CA GLU A 58 14.30 -18.28 -3.78
C GLU A 58 13.96 -19.37 -2.76
N ARG A 59 14.22 -20.62 -3.14
CA ARG A 59 14.08 -21.76 -2.23
C ARG A 59 15.02 -21.57 -1.03
N PRO A 60 14.52 -21.67 0.22
CA PRO A 60 15.34 -21.62 1.43
C PRO A 60 16.50 -22.62 1.37
N LYS A 61 17.72 -22.17 1.72
CA LYS A 61 18.94 -23.00 1.64
C LYS A 61 19.40 -23.48 3.01
N CYS A 62 18.93 -22.85 4.09
CA CYS A 62 19.28 -23.22 5.46
C CYS A 62 18.10 -23.13 6.43
N ARG A 63 18.29 -23.64 7.66
CA ARG A 63 17.28 -23.62 8.72
C ARG A 63 16.77 -22.21 9.03
N GLN A 64 17.66 -21.21 9.02
CA GLN A 64 17.27 -19.82 9.30
C GLN A 64 16.36 -19.26 8.20
N ASP A 65 16.62 -19.59 6.94
CA ASP A 65 15.78 -19.17 5.81
C ASP A 65 14.39 -19.79 5.91
N VAL A 66 14.30 -21.07 6.29
CA VAL A 66 13.01 -21.75 6.53
C VAL A 66 12.24 -21.06 7.65
N GLN A 67 12.90 -20.70 8.75
CA GLN A 67 12.26 -19.97 9.86
C GLN A 67 11.77 -18.58 9.44
N ARG A 68 12.57 -17.83 8.68
CA ARG A 68 12.15 -16.52 8.12
C ARG A 68 10.94 -16.66 7.21
N PHE A 69 10.95 -17.66 6.32
CA PHE A 69 9.84 -17.95 5.41
C PHE A 69 8.55 -18.23 6.18
N LEU A 70 8.60 -19.13 7.16
CA LEU A 70 7.44 -19.45 8.00
C LEU A 70 6.95 -18.23 8.78
N GLY A 71 7.86 -17.38 9.27
CA GLY A 71 7.50 -16.15 9.97
C GLY A 71 6.91 -15.06 9.07
N MET A 72 7.11 -15.11 7.76
CA MET A 72 6.48 -14.18 6.81
C MET A 72 5.07 -14.62 6.37
N ILE A 73 4.78 -15.93 6.43
CA ILE A 73 3.51 -16.52 5.97
C ILE A 73 2.48 -16.63 7.09
N ASN A 74 2.93 -16.92 8.32
CA ASN A 74 2.08 -17.01 9.51
C ASN A 74 1.74 -15.62 10.05
#